data_AF-A0AAW0G834-F1
#
_entry.id   AF-A0AAW0G834-F1
#
_cell.length_a   1.000
_cell.length_b   1.000
_cell.length_c   1.000
_cell.angle_alpha   90.00
_cell.angle_beta   90.00
_cell.angle_gamma   90.00
#
_symmetry.space_group_name_H-M   'P 1'
#
loop_
_entity.id
_entity.type
_entity.pdbx_description
1 polymer ?
#
loop_
_entity_poly.entity_id
_entity_poly.type
_entity_poly.pdbx_seq_one_letter_code
_entity_poly.pdbx_strand_id
1 'polypeptide(L)'
;MPFWFIPAITQSMAWSLQAPFLASCPSENPVVDWQIFPQLNATTIINSNGSTPEPAISTIGPSLSQPGQSLNLTWDNSGLSAGPNSTYNASSMAGEPKFAAWISQLNVTYTPLTNFSGNSALTIQPSGNVFQDILGNDTTPLINGTIFLLLTDDKPYVTPYNLSQLESHIVAGPVLYTVG
;
A
#
# COMPACT_ATOMS: atom_id res chain seq x y z
N MET A 1 -15.54 0.00 -12.04
CA MET A 1 -14.61 -0.10 -13.17
C MET A 1 -14.37 -1.57 -13.49
N PRO A 2 -14.30 -2.00 -14.75
CA PRO A 2 -13.60 -3.23 -15.12
C PRO A 2 -12.14 -3.13 -14.65
N PHE A 3 -11.52 -4.24 -14.24
CA PHE A 3 -10.07 -4.31 -14.08
C PHE A 3 -9.49 -4.74 -15.43
N TRP A 4 -8.68 -3.89 -16.07
CA TRP A 4 -8.00 -4.26 -17.32
C TRP A 4 -6.68 -4.96 -17.02
N PHE A 5 -6.01 -4.56 -15.93
CA PHE A 5 -4.78 -5.18 -15.44
C PHE A 5 -4.86 -5.32 -13.92
N ILE A 6 -4.31 -6.40 -13.39
CA ILE A 6 -4.14 -6.59 -11.95
C ILE A 6 -2.78 -5.96 -11.60
N PRO A 7 -2.71 -5.00 -10.65
CA PRO A 7 -1.44 -4.44 -10.23
C PRO A 7 -0.54 -5.56 -9.73
N ALA A 8 0.64 -5.71 -10.34
CA ALA A 8 1.67 -6.60 -9.86
C ALA A 8 2.53 -5.88 -8.81
N ILE A 9 3.01 -6.63 -7.84
CA ILE A 9 4.04 -6.21 -6.88
C ILE A 9 5.23 -7.16 -7.03
N THR A 10 6.38 -6.77 -6.50
CA THR A 10 7.57 -7.63 -6.50
C THR A 10 7.37 -8.84 -5.59
N GLN A 11 8.25 -9.83 -5.72
CA GLN A 11 8.20 -11.04 -4.91
C GLN A 11 8.41 -10.76 -3.41
N SER A 12 9.34 -9.87 -3.06
CA SER A 12 9.60 -9.41 -1.68
C SER A 12 8.42 -8.66 -1.09
N MET A 13 7.78 -7.77 -1.85
CA MET A 13 6.53 -7.11 -1.45
C MET A 13 5.42 -8.13 -1.17
N ALA A 14 5.25 -9.12 -2.05
CA ALA A 14 4.25 -10.16 -1.88
C ALA A 14 4.53 -11.02 -0.64
N TRP A 15 5.79 -11.35 -0.38
CA TRP A 15 6.17 -12.09 0.83
C TRP A 15 6.03 -11.30 2.11
N SER A 16 6.26 -9.99 2.07
CA SER A 16 6.03 -9.12 3.21
C SER A 16 4.56 -9.15 3.67
N LEU A 17 3.62 -9.28 2.73
CA LEU A 17 2.19 -9.45 3.05
C LEU A 17 1.84 -10.83 3.61
N GLN A 18 2.52 -11.89 3.16
CA GLN A 18 2.15 -13.26 3.48
C GLN A 18 2.88 -13.80 4.71
N ALA A 19 4.14 -13.42 4.92
CA ALA A 19 5.00 -13.95 5.96
C ALA A 19 4.36 -13.90 7.36
N PRO A 20 3.67 -12.82 7.79
CA PRO A 20 3.04 -12.78 9.11
C PRO A 20 1.95 -13.85 9.35
N PHE A 21 1.37 -14.39 8.28
CA PHE A 21 0.28 -15.37 8.33
C PHE A 21 0.76 -16.81 8.13
N LEU A 22 2.05 -17.02 7.85
CA LEU A 22 2.62 -18.36 7.72
C LEU A 22 2.81 -18.99 9.11
N ALA A 23 2.03 -20.03 9.40
CA ALA A 23 2.07 -20.71 10.69
C ALA A 23 3.23 -21.72 10.81
N SER A 24 3.49 -22.48 9.75
CA SER A 24 4.54 -23.51 9.72
C SER A 24 5.07 -23.74 8.31
N CYS A 25 6.31 -24.23 8.22
CA CYS A 25 6.89 -24.78 6.99
C CYS A 25 7.16 -26.27 7.22
N PRO A 26 6.70 -27.17 6.32
CA PRO A 26 7.08 -28.58 6.36
C PRO A 26 8.60 -28.75 6.32
N SER A 27 9.13 -29.69 7.10
CA SER A 27 10.58 -29.94 7.22
C SER A 27 11.24 -30.37 5.92
N GLU A 28 10.46 -30.94 5.00
CA GLU A 28 10.94 -31.44 3.71
C GLU A 28 11.15 -30.31 2.70
N ASN A 29 10.53 -29.15 2.93
CA ASN A 29 10.65 -28.01 2.02
C ASN A 29 11.90 -27.19 2.33
N PRO A 30 12.65 -26.75 1.30
CA PRO A 30 13.75 -25.83 1.52
C PRO A 30 13.23 -24.49 2.08
N VAL A 31 14.00 -23.90 3.00
CA VAL A 31 13.74 -22.55 3.49
C VAL A 31 14.08 -21.57 2.38
N VAL A 32 13.15 -20.64 2.14
CA VAL A 32 13.24 -19.69 1.05
C VAL A 32 13.63 -18.33 1.63
N ASP A 33 14.90 -17.95 1.49
CA ASP A 33 15.44 -16.71 2.06
C ASP A 33 15.08 -15.49 1.20
N TRP A 34 13.84 -15.00 1.33
CA TRP A 34 13.38 -13.79 0.66
C TRP A 34 13.39 -12.62 1.63
N GLN A 35 13.79 -11.46 1.11
CA GLN A 35 13.67 -10.20 1.83
C GLN A 35 12.19 -9.91 2.09
N ILE A 36 11.88 -9.58 3.35
CA ILE A 36 10.61 -8.97 3.74
C ILE A 36 10.87 -7.57 4.27
N PHE A 37 9.88 -6.69 4.11
CA PHE A 37 9.94 -5.31 4.56
C PHE A 37 9.19 -5.13 5.89
N PRO A 38 9.52 -4.07 6.65
CA PRO A 38 8.78 -3.72 7.85
C PRO A 38 7.28 -3.54 7.58
N GLN A 39 6.44 -3.94 8.53
CA GLN A 39 4.99 -3.87 8.34
C GLN A 39 4.52 -2.42 8.33
N LEU A 40 3.54 -2.13 7.47
CA LEU A 40 2.86 -0.85 7.37
C LEU A 40 1.39 -1.03 7.74
N ASN A 41 0.87 -0.12 8.56
CA ASN A 41 -0.53 -0.01 8.89
C ASN A 41 -1.06 1.34 8.43
N ALA A 42 -2.22 1.30 7.76
CA ALA A 42 -2.89 2.47 7.22
C ALA A 42 -4.28 2.59 7.83
N THR A 43 -4.55 3.70 8.51
CA THR A 43 -5.84 3.97 9.16
C THR A 43 -6.41 5.28 8.66
N THR A 44 -7.63 5.24 8.14
CA THR A 44 -8.34 6.45 7.71
C THR A 44 -8.71 7.28 8.93
N ILE A 45 -8.45 8.59 8.85
CA ILE A 45 -9.04 9.51 9.82
C ILE A 45 -10.49 9.69 9.38
N ILE A 46 -11.39 8.89 9.94
CA ILE A 46 -12.81 9.01 9.67
C ILE A 46 -13.35 10.05 10.64
N ASN A 47 -13.76 11.21 10.12
CA ASN A 47 -14.65 12.12 10.86
C ASN A 47 -16.04 11.49 10.84
N SER A 48 -16.22 10.38 11.56
CA SER A 48 -17.46 9.61 11.54
C SER A 48 -18.52 10.33 12.35
N ASN A 49 -19.30 11.18 11.71
CA ASN A 49 -20.65 11.52 12.19
C ASN A 49 -21.61 10.33 11.93
N GLY A 50 -21.30 9.16 12.49
CA GLY A 50 -22.32 8.21 12.95
C GLY A 50 -22.93 7.16 12.02
N SER A 51 -22.32 6.75 10.90
CA SER A 51 -22.80 5.54 10.19
C SER A 51 -21.68 4.53 9.99
N THR A 52 -21.78 3.40 10.71
CA THR A 52 -21.03 2.18 10.39
C THR A 52 -21.47 1.70 9.01
N PRO A 53 -20.55 1.35 8.09
CA PRO A 53 -20.92 0.83 6.79
C PRO A 53 -21.67 -0.50 6.95
N GLU A 54 -22.95 -0.51 6.57
CA GLU A 54 -23.75 -1.73 6.46
C GLU A 54 -23.32 -2.55 5.24
N PRO A 55 -23.51 -3.88 5.23
CA PRO A 55 -23.18 -4.72 4.07
C PRO A 55 -23.91 -4.24 2.81
N ALA A 56 -23.13 -3.93 1.76
CA ALA A 56 -23.54 -3.21 0.56
C ALA A 56 -24.47 -3.95 -0.42
N ILE A 57 -25.06 -5.09 -0.05
CA ILE A 57 -25.93 -5.87 -0.96
C ILE A 57 -27.29 -5.17 -1.16
N SER A 58 -27.78 -4.42 -0.17
CA SER A 58 -29.09 -3.74 -0.23
C SER A 58 -29.07 -2.27 0.19
N THR A 59 -27.90 -1.71 0.52
CA THR A 59 -27.78 -0.34 1.03
C THR A 59 -26.66 0.41 0.32
N ILE A 60 -26.93 1.65 -0.09
CA ILE A 60 -25.92 2.59 -0.56
C ILE A 60 -25.22 3.14 0.68
N GLY A 61 -24.10 2.52 1.06
CA GLY A 61 -23.25 2.99 2.16
C GLY A 61 -22.39 4.18 1.75
N PRO A 62 -21.87 4.97 2.72
CA PRO A 62 -20.85 5.96 2.43
C PRO A 62 -19.60 5.27 1.88
N SER A 63 -18.91 5.93 0.95
CA SER A 63 -17.59 5.51 0.45
C SER A 63 -16.66 5.16 1.62
N LEU A 64 -16.01 3.99 1.52
CA LEU A 64 -14.97 3.51 2.44
C LEU A 64 -13.80 4.50 2.53
N SER A 65 -13.51 5.23 1.46
CA SER A 65 -12.54 6.33 1.43
C SER A 65 -12.81 7.30 0.29
N GLN A 66 -12.37 8.56 0.44
CA GLN A 66 -12.56 9.60 -0.58
C GLN A 66 -11.23 10.21 -1.04
N PRO A 67 -11.13 10.62 -2.32
CA PRO A 67 -9.97 11.38 -2.80
C PRO A 67 -9.74 12.63 -1.95
N GLY A 68 -8.49 12.91 -1.58
CA GLY A 68 -8.14 14.02 -0.69
C GLY A 68 -8.29 13.73 0.81
N GLN A 69 -8.76 12.54 1.19
CA GLN A 69 -8.85 12.15 2.60
C GLN A 69 -7.44 11.94 3.20
N SER A 70 -7.27 12.42 4.44
CA SER A 70 -6.03 12.20 5.20
C SER A 70 -6.01 10.80 5.82
N LEU A 71 -4.86 10.14 5.69
CA LEU A 71 -4.61 8.78 6.13
C LEU A 71 -3.45 8.79 7.13
N ASN A 72 -3.66 8.20 8.30
CA ASN A 72 -2.62 8.01 9.29
C ASN A 72 -1.88 6.70 9.04
N LEU A 73 -0.57 6.79 8.86
CA LEU A 73 0.32 5.70 8.57
C LEU A 73 1.20 5.44 9.79
N THR A 74 1.29 4.18 10.20
CA THR A 74 2.22 3.72 11.23
C THR A 74 3.00 2.53 10.69
N TRP A 75 4.29 2.44 10.99
CA TRP A 75 5.11 1.36 10.49
C TRP A 75 6.06 0.82 11.55
N ASP A 76 6.47 -0.42 11.36
CA ASP A 76 7.40 -1.07 12.26
C ASP A 76 8.85 -0.68 11.97
N ASN A 77 9.72 -0.93 12.95
CA ASN A 77 11.16 -0.79 12.77
C ASN A 77 11.72 -1.97 11.95
N SER A 78 12.83 -1.70 11.26
CA SER A 78 13.61 -2.77 10.63
C SER A 78 14.15 -3.73 11.70
N GLY A 79 14.21 -5.02 11.37
CA GLY A 79 14.73 -6.09 12.20
C GLY A 79 13.66 -6.92 12.92
N LEU A 80 12.37 -6.57 12.82
CA LEU A 80 11.30 -7.41 13.37
C LEU A 80 11.17 -8.72 12.58
N SER A 81 11.01 -9.82 13.30
CA SER A 81 10.88 -11.14 12.70
C SER A 81 9.41 -11.49 12.41
N ALA A 82 9.17 -12.15 11.28
CA ALA A 82 7.87 -12.68 10.86
C ALA A 82 7.98 -14.14 10.37
N GLY A 83 6.83 -14.79 10.21
CA GLY A 83 6.72 -16.18 9.75
C GLY A 83 6.97 -17.24 10.83
N PRO A 84 7.00 -18.53 10.42
CA PRO A 84 7.09 -19.64 11.35
C PRO A 84 8.38 -19.56 12.17
N ASN A 85 8.26 -19.68 13.49
CA ASN A 85 9.39 -19.58 14.42
C ASN A 85 10.21 -18.28 14.28
N SER A 86 9.61 -17.18 13.79
CA SER A 86 10.30 -15.89 13.63
C SER A 86 11.53 -15.98 12.72
N THR A 87 11.43 -16.74 11.63
CA THR A 87 12.57 -17.08 10.75
C THR A 87 12.95 -15.97 9.77
N TYR A 88 12.03 -15.09 9.39
CA TYR A 88 12.28 -14.03 8.42
C TYR A 88 12.42 -12.69 9.12
N ASN A 89 13.54 -12.00 8.95
CA ASN A 89 13.75 -10.68 9.53
C ASN A 89 13.45 -9.59 8.52
N ALA A 90 12.59 -8.65 8.90
CA ALA A 90 12.30 -7.47 8.12
C ALA A 90 13.55 -6.61 7.95
N SER A 91 13.88 -6.26 6.71
CA SER A 91 15.01 -5.41 6.38
C SER A 91 14.66 -4.39 5.31
N SER A 92 15.15 -3.17 5.50
CA SER A 92 15.06 -2.09 4.53
C SER A 92 16.43 -1.46 4.36
N MET A 93 16.78 -1.16 3.11
CA MET A 93 17.98 -0.38 2.76
C MET A 93 17.67 1.09 2.49
N ALA A 94 16.39 1.46 2.60
CA ALA A 94 15.91 2.80 2.29
C ALA A 94 16.33 3.79 3.39
N GLY A 95 16.47 5.05 3.01
CA GLY A 95 16.67 6.16 3.93
C GLY A 95 15.41 6.54 4.70
N GLU A 96 15.36 7.78 5.18
CA GLU A 96 14.20 8.29 5.90
C GLU A 96 12.94 8.34 5.01
N PRO A 97 11.76 7.94 5.53
CA PRO A 97 10.53 7.94 4.75
C PRO A 97 10.08 9.35 4.38
N LYS A 98 9.79 9.58 3.10
CA LYS A 98 9.36 10.88 2.57
C LYS A 98 8.05 10.81 1.78
N PHE A 99 7.76 9.68 1.16
CA PHE A 99 6.61 9.53 0.27
C PHE A 99 5.82 8.26 0.58
N ALA A 100 4.50 8.35 0.43
CA ALA A 100 3.63 7.19 0.28
C ALA A 100 3.48 6.89 -1.21
N ALA A 101 3.80 5.67 -1.63
CA ALA A 101 3.63 5.21 -3.00
C ALA A 101 2.37 4.35 -3.11
N TRP A 102 1.48 4.76 -4.00
CA TRP A 102 0.17 4.16 -4.26
C TRP A 102 0.26 3.41 -5.60
N ILE A 103 0.44 2.10 -5.53
CA ILE A 103 0.54 1.24 -6.70
C ILE A 103 -0.88 0.85 -7.14
N SER A 104 -1.33 1.46 -8.24
CA SER A 104 -2.58 1.10 -8.91
C SER A 104 -2.31 0.28 -10.18
N GLN A 105 -3.37 -0.17 -10.85
CA GLN A 105 -3.27 -0.97 -12.08
C GLN A 105 -2.42 -0.32 -13.19
N LEU A 106 -2.40 1.01 -13.28
CA LEU A 106 -1.81 1.73 -14.42
C LEU A 106 -0.59 2.55 -14.05
N ASN A 107 -0.45 2.99 -12.79
CA ASN A 107 0.64 3.86 -12.39
C ASN A 107 0.94 3.75 -10.88
N VAL A 108 2.14 4.17 -10.51
CA VAL A 108 2.50 4.44 -9.11
C VAL A 108 2.39 5.94 -8.88
N THR A 109 1.49 6.32 -7.98
CA THR A 109 1.33 7.73 -7.58
C THR A 109 2.06 7.95 -6.26
N TYR A 110 2.77 9.06 -6.11
CA TYR A 110 3.46 9.39 -4.86
C TYR A 110 2.81 10.59 -4.20
N THR A 111 2.57 10.50 -2.90
CA THR A 111 2.12 11.65 -2.08
C THR A 111 3.11 11.89 -0.94
N PRO A 112 3.38 13.15 -0.57
CA PRO A 112 4.33 13.44 0.49
C PRO A 112 3.78 13.02 1.84
N LEU A 113 4.68 12.54 2.71
CA LEU A 113 4.40 12.32 4.12
C LEU A 113 4.56 13.63 4.89
N THR A 114 3.67 13.84 5.85
CA THR A 114 3.61 15.05 6.68
C THR A 114 3.33 14.67 8.14
N ASN A 115 3.58 15.60 9.07
CA ASN A 115 3.24 15.44 10.48
C ASN A 115 3.85 14.16 11.12
N PHE A 116 5.17 14.07 11.07
CA PHE A 116 5.92 12.94 11.62
C PHE A 116 5.88 12.93 13.15
N SER A 117 5.60 11.77 13.73
CA SER A 117 5.69 11.50 15.16
C SER A 117 6.28 10.09 15.37
N GLY A 118 7.62 10.00 15.42
CA GLY A 118 8.32 8.72 15.42
C GLY A 118 8.04 7.91 14.14
N ASN A 119 7.65 6.65 14.27
CA ASN A 119 7.24 5.78 13.16
C ASN A 119 5.77 5.99 12.74
N SER A 120 5.30 7.24 12.78
CA SER A 120 3.97 7.60 12.29
C SER A 120 4.02 8.88 11.48
N ALA A 121 3.17 8.96 10.46
CA ALA A 121 3.04 10.13 9.58
C ALA A 121 1.65 10.15 8.93
N LEU A 122 1.28 11.31 8.41
CA LEU A 122 0.08 11.52 7.61
C LEU A 122 0.41 11.56 6.13
N THR A 123 -0.47 10.97 5.34
CA THR A 123 -0.50 11.14 3.88
C THR A 123 -1.90 11.53 3.43
N ILE A 124 -2.04 11.92 2.18
CA ILE A 124 -3.34 12.23 1.57
C ILE A 124 -3.59 11.21 0.46
N GLN A 125 -4.79 10.65 0.42
CA GLN A 125 -5.22 9.82 -0.69
C GLN A 125 -5.21 10.64 -1.99
N PRO A 126 -4.45 10.23 -3.03
CA PRO A 126 -4.35 11.02 -4.24
C PRO A 126 -5.70 11.10 -4.95
N SER A 127 -6.00 12.27 -5.49
CA SER A 127 -7.12 12.50 -6.39
C SER A 127 -6.62 12.60 -7.83
N GLY A 128 -7.52 12.40 -8.78
CA GLY A 128 -7.24 12.57 -10.20
C GLY A 128 -7.77 11.42 -11.03
N ASN A 129 -7.75 11.64 -12.34
CA ASN A 129 -8.32 10.75 -13.33
C ASN A 129 -7.29 10.43 -14.42
N VAL A 130 -7.43 9.25 -15.04
CA VAL A 130 -6.48 8.78 -16.05
C VAL A 130 -6.59 9.61 -17.34
N PHE A 131 -7.82 9.91 -17.78
CA PHE A 131 -8.09 10.73 -18.96
C PHE A 131 -9.32 11.62 -18.76
N GLN A 132 -9.34 12.75 -19.45
CA GLN A 132 -10.57 13.51 -19.72
C GLN A 132 -11.18 13.01 -21.04
N ASP A 133 -12.51 12.92 -21.11
CA ASP A 133 -13.20 12.61 -22.36
C ASP A 133 -13.17 13.80 -23.33
N ILE A 134 -13.71 13.60 -24.53
CA ILE A 134 -13.75 14.60 -25.61
C ILE A 134 -14.59 15.84 -25.20
N LEU A 135 -15.42 15.71 -24.17
CA LEU A 135 -16.25 16.77 -23.60
C LEU A 135 -15.60 17.42 -22.35
N GLY A 136 -14.38 17.00 -21.99
CA GLY A 136 -13.68 17.47 -20.79
C GLY A 136 -14.16 16.83 -19.49
N ASN A 137 -15.02 15.80 -19.55
CA ASN A 137 -15.48 15.09 -18.37
C ASN A 137 -14.46 14.06 -17.91
N ASP A 138 -14.48 13.86 -16.61
CA ASP A 138 -13.70 12.89 -15.88
C ASP A 138 -14.12 11.45 -16.23
N THR A 139 -13.21 10.64 -16.79
CA THR A 139 -13.57 9.29 -17.28
C THR A 139 -13.39 8.18 -16.25
N THR A 140 -12.24 8.11 -15.59
CA THR A 140 -11.90 7.01 -14.67
C THR A 140 -10.92 7.51 -13.62
N PRO A 141 -11.19 7.28 -12.32
CA PRO A 141 -10.29 7.69 -11.24
C PRO A 141 -8.95 6.94 -11.32
N LEU A 142 -7.88 7.63 -10.93
CA LEU A 142 -6.49 7.16 -10.95
C LEU A 142 -6.25 5.97 -10.01
N ILE A 143 -6.97 5.96 -8.89
CA ILE A 143 -6.98 4.89 -7.90
C ILE A 143 -8.43 4.45 -7.65
N ASN A 144 -8.68 3.15 -7.64
CA ASN A 144 -10.01 2.58 -7.42
C ASN A 144 -9.85 1.09 -7.05
N GLY A 145 -10.73 0.57 -6.22
CA GLY A 145 -10.64 -0.79 -5.69
C GLY A 145 -9.48 -0.97 -4.71
N THR A 146 -9.02 -2.21 -4.56
CA THR A 146 -7.88 -2.52 -3.69
C THR A 146 -6.57 -2.26 -4.41
N ILE A 147 -5.71 -1.47 -3.77
CA ILE A 147 -4.37 -1.09 -4.25
C ILE A 147 -3.33 -1.42 -3.19
N PHE A 148 -2.06 -1.36 -3.58
CA PHE A 148 -0.94 -1.53 -2.65
C PHE A 148 -0.38 -0.16 -2.27
N LEU A 149 -0.21 0.06 -0.97
CA LEU A 149 0.36 1.26 -0.39
C LEU A 149 1.67 0.91 0.30
N LEU A 150 2.72 1.69 0.08
CA LEU A 150 4.03 1.50 0.71
C LEU A 150 4.70 2.83 1.04
N LEU A 151 5.65 2.81 1.96
CA LEU A 151 6.46 3.97 2.31
C LEU A 151 7.80 3.94 1.60
N THR A 152 8.22 5.09 1.09
CA THR A 152 9.45 5.25 0.32
C THR A 152 10.26 6.48 0.74
N ASP A 153 11.58 6.39 0.61
CA ASP A 153 12.52 7.49 0.87
C ASP A 153 12.74 8.41 -0.34
N ASP A 154 12.49 7.91 -1.55
CA ASP A 154 12.52 8.63 -2.82
C ASP A 154 11.35 8.24 -3.74
N LYS A 155 11.13 9.01 -4.80
CA LYS A 155 10.04 8.84 -5.77
C LYS A 155 10.57 8.51 -7.18
N PRO A 156 11.24 7.36 -7.38
CA PRO A 156 11.72 6.99 -8.70
C PRO A 156 10.56 6.88 -9.69
N TYR A 157 10.79 7.26 -10.93
CA TYR A 157 9.78 7.10 -11.97
C TYR A 157 9.67 5.63 -12.37
N VAL A 158 8.59 4.98 -11.95
CA VAL A 158 8.34 3.57 -12.22
C VAL A 158 7.03 3.36 -12.98
N THR A 159 7.05 2.32 -13.79
CA THR A 159 5.92 1.75 -14.52
C THR A 159 5.79 0.29 -14.09
N PRO A 160 4.69 -0.41 -14.46
CA PRO A 160 4.60 -1.85 -14.21
C PRO A 160 5.79 -2.66 -14.75
N TYR A 161 6.51 -2.17 -15.77
CA TYR A 161 7.67 -2.85 -16.34
C TYR A 161 8.92 -2.80 -15.44
N ASN A 162 9.15 -1.71 -14.72
CA ASN A 162 10.36 -1.47 -13.91
C ASN A 162 10.05 -1.26 -12.42
N LEU A 163 8.93 -1.79 -11.93
CA LEU A 163 8.48 -1.63 -10.55
C LEU A 163 9.53 -2.12 -9.52
N SER A 164 10.38 -3.07 -9.87
CA SER A 164 11.47 -3.55 -9.01
C SER A 164 12.49 -2.47 -8.62
N GLN A 165 12.53 -1.34 -9.31
CA GLN A 165 13.36 -0.20 -8.91
C GLN A 165 12.92 0.43 -7.59
N LEU A 166 11.69 0.17 -7.14
CA LEU A 166 11.22 0.61 -5.83
C LEU A 166 11.88 -0.14 -4.67
N GLU A 167 12.39 -1.35 -4.87
CA GLU A 167 12.88 -2.24 -3.80
C GLU A 167 13.91 -1.58 -2.87
N SER A 168 14.88 -0.87 -3.44
CA SER A 168 15.92 -0.17 -2.68
C SER A 168 15.40 1.04 -1.91
N HIS A 169 14.19 1.48 -2.20
CA HIS A 169 13.55 2.67 -1.66
C HIS A 169 12.42 2.36 -0.68
N ILE A 170 12.03 1.09 -0.49
CA ILE A 170 10.93 0.72 0.41
C ILE A 170 11.39 0.81 1.86
N VAL A 171 10.75 1.69 2.62
CA VAL A 171 10.93 1.82 4.07
C VAL A 171 10.05 0.81 4.81
N ALA A 172 8.78 0.68 4.41
CA ALA A 172 7.80 -0.23 5.01
C ALA A 172 6.65 -0.54 4.04
N GLY A 173 6.04 -1.70 4.22
CA GLY A 173 4.89 -2.19 3.45
C GLY A 173 5.23 -3.36 2.52
N PRO A 174 4.37 -3.66 1.53
CA PRO A 174 3.12 -2.96 1.24
C PRO A 174 2.02 -3.30 2.26
N VAL A 175 0.99 -2.48 2.28
CA VAL A 175 -0.32 -2.76 2.90
C VAL A 175 -1.40 -2.71 1.83
N LEU A 176 -2.44 -3.52 1.98
CA LEU A 176 -3.63 -3.46 1.12
C LEU A 176 -4.49 -2.28 1.56
N TYR A 177 -4.81 -1.39 0.62
CA TYR A 177 -5.70 -0.26 0.85
C TYR A 177 -6.87 -0.31 -0.12
N THR A 178 -8.10 -0.26 0.41
CA THR A 178 -9.31 -0.29 -0.41
C THR A 178 -9.84 1.12 -0.63
N VAL A 179 -10.01 1.47 -1.89
CA VAL A 179 -10.59 2.73 -2.37
C VAL A 179 -12.01 2.45 -2.88
N GLY A 180 -12.98 3.25 -2.42
CA GLY A 180 -14.37 3.19 -2.89
C GLY A 180 -15.27 4.14 -2.13
#